data_AF-A0A7X7TWI6-F1
#
_entry.id   AF-A0A7X7TWI6-F1
#
_cell.length_a   1.000
_cell.length_b   1.000
_cell.length_c   1.000
_cell.angle_alpha   90.00
_cell.angle_beta   90.00
_cell.angle_gamma   90.00
#
_symmetry.space_group_name_H-M   'P 1'
#
loop_
_entity.id
_entity.type
_entity.pdbx_description
1 polymer ?
#
loop_
_entity_poly.entity_id
_entity_poly.type
_entity_poly.pdbx_seq_one_letter_code
_entity_poly.pdbx_strand_id
1 'polypeptide(L)'
;MKIIFLFLKHTSELILRSPIYYLSVILIGFMDFFMLMKGFNTIDANKAIFLNIFYGILGSHSIIFITIFASEIFLVEKRNGIDSFLLSMPVKLFEILIGKVLGLSLISFLSSLVVFYIVSLFKIPLVNIFNFDILIAILIIYLISFFYSLIIGMSICVSKNPTMVYVVFFFLLSFLMKFFKIDKNYSQDLYFLHITNIYKIIILFVFSLIIYKLLFNKKRFLES
;
A
#
# COMPACT_ATOMS: atom_id res chain seq x y z
N MET A 1 7.02 13.11 -17.95
CA MET A 1 7.46 13.29 -16.55
C MET A 1 6.73 14.41 -15.79
N LYS A 2 6.60 15.65 -16.32
CA LYS A 2 5.88 16.74 -15.63
C LYS A 2 4.44 16.38 -15.22
N ILE A 3 3.74 15.60 -16.04
CA ILE A 3 2.34 15.22 -15.81
C ILE A 3 2.19 14.18 -14.70
N ILE A 4 3.07 13.16 -14.68
CA ILE A 4 3.10 12.15 -13.61
C ILE A 4 3.29 12.82 -12.25
N PHE A 5 4.21 13.79 -12.17
CA PHE A 5 4.46 14.55 -10.95
C PHE A 5 3.26 15.41 -10.54
N LEU A 6 2.55 16.00 -11.50
CA LEU A 6 1.34 16.78 -11.24
C LEU A 6 0.24 15.92 -10.62
N PHE A 7 -0.02 14.72 -11.16
CA PHE A 7 -0.98 13.79 -10.58
C PHE A 7 -0.53 13.24 -9.24
N LEU A 8 0.77 12.93 -9.08
CA LEU A 8 1.33 12.55 -7.78
C LEU A 8 1.06 13.61 -6.72
N LYS A 9 1.38 14.88 -7.03
CA LYS A 9 1.16 16.01 -6.11
C LYS A 9 -0.33 16.18 -5.80
N HIS A 10 -1.18 16.16 -6.83
CA HIS A 10 -2.62 16.35 -6.67
C HIS A 10 -3.23 15.24 -5.80
N THR A 11 -2.95 13.97 -6.10
CA THR A 11 -3.39 12.84 -5.30
C THR A 11 -2.87 12.94 -3.87
N SER A 12 -1.63 13.38 -3.70
CA SER A 12 -1.05 13.53 -2.37
C SER A 12 -1.78 14.58 -1.53
N GLU A 13 -2.04 15.74 -2.11
CA GLU A 13 -2.78 16.83 -1.46
C GLU A 13 -4.24 16.43 -1.15
N LEU A 14 -4.87 15.65 -2.03
CA LEU A 14 -6.25 15.20 -1.83
C LEU A 14 -6.37 14.31 -0.60
N ILE A 15 -5.46 13.33 -0.43
CA ILE A 15 -5.45 12.47 0.75
C ILE A 15 -5.14 13.27 2.02
N LEU A 16 -4.12 14.13 2.01
CA LEU A 16 -3.70 14.89 3.21
C LEU A 16 -4.75 15.91 3.67
N ARG A 17 -5.64 16.36 2.78
CA ARG A 17 -6.75 17.25 3.12
C ARG A 17 -7.98 16.49 3.65
N SER A 18 -8.06 15.17 3.42
CA SER A 18 -9.21 14.39 3.87
C SER A 18 -9.19 14.24 5.40
N PRO A 19 -10.29 14.55 6.11
CA PRO A 19 -10.38 14.28 7.54
C PRO A 19 -10.31 12.78 7.86
N ILE A 20 -10.70 11.92 6.90
CA ILE A 20 -10.64 10.45 7.02
C ILE A 20 -9.17 10.00 7.13
N TYR A 21 -8.23 10.73 6.53
CA TYR A 21 -6.80 10.46 6.66
C TYR A 21 -6.36 10.50 8.12
N TYR A 22 -6.59 11.61 8.82
CA TYR A 22 -6.15 11.76 10.20
C TYR A 22 -6.83 10.75 11.13
N LEU A 23 -8.13 10.51 10.93
CA LEU A 23 -8.87 9.52 11.71
C LEU A 23 -8.33 8.10 11.51
N SER A 24 -8.04 7.71 10.26
CA SER A 24 -7.48 6.39 9.97
C SER A 24 -6.06 6.21 10.52
N VAL A 25 -5.21 7.25 10.44
CA VAL A 25 -3.87 7.25 11.06
C VAL A 25 -3.95 7.06 12.57
N ILE A 26 -4.87 7.75 13.25
CA ILE A 26 -5.07 7.62 14.70
C ILE A 26 -5.56 6.21 15.05
N LEU A 27 -6.60 5.71 14.37
CA LEU A 27 -7.17 4.38 14.65
C LEU A 27 -6.16 3.26 14.44
N ILE A 28 -5.43 3.30 13.33
CA ILE A 28 -4.39 2.31 13.04
C ILE A 28 -3.26 2.42 14.07
N GLY A 29 -2.87 3.63 14.46
CA GLY A 29 -1.88 3.82 15.53
C GLY A 29 -2.31 3.27 16.89
N PHE A 30 -3.59 3.38 17.25
CA PHE A 30 -4.12 2.73 18.45
C PHE A 30 -4.07 1.20 18.34
N MET A 31 -4.43 0.64 17.18
CA MET A 31 -4.34 -0.81 16.94
C MET A 31 -2.89 -1.29 17.12
N ASP A 32 -1.93 -0.56 16.56
CA ASP A 32 -0.50 -0.85 16.69
C ASP A 32 0.01 -0.78 18.10
N PHE A 33 -0.42 0.24 18.83
CA PHE A 33 -0.08 0.37 20.25
C PHE A 33 -0.51 -0.90 21.01
N PHE A 34 -1.75 -1.36 20.83
CA PHE A 34 -2.21 -2.59 21.50
C PHE A 34 -1.48 -3.86 21.03
N MET A 35 -1.22 -3.99 19.72
CA MET A 35 -0.51 -5.14 19.17
C MET A 35 0.94 -5.22 19.65
N LEU A 36 1.64 -4.08 19.67
CA LEU A 36 3.01 -3.96 20.13
C LEU A 36 3.08 -4.15 21.66
N MET A 37 2.15 -3.58 22.43
CA MET A 37 2.07 -3.78 23.88
C MET A 37 1.92 -5.26 24.28
N LYS A 38 1.14 -6.04 23.51
CA LYS A 38 0.92 -7.48 23.76
C LYS A 38 2.08 -8.34 23.23
N GLY A 39 2.77 -7.90 22.18
CA GLY A 39 3.83 -8.64 21.51
C GLY A 39 5.23 -8.45 22.11
N PHE A 40 5.54 -7.27 22.65
CA PHE A 40 6.93 -6.88 22.99
C PHE A 40 7.35 -7.09 24.44
N ASN A 41 6.45 -7.48 25.34
CA ASN A 41 6.82 -7.74 26.75
C ASN A 41 7.77 -8.94 26.93
N THR A 42 8.15 -9.66 25.86
CA THR A 42 8.93 -10.91 25.93
C THR A 42 10.14 -10.96 24.99
N ILE A 43 10.54 -9.86 24.36
CA ILE A 43 11.51 -9.91 23.26
C ILE A 43 12.90 -9.42 23.71
N ASP A 44 13.75 -10.37 24.13
CA ASP A 44 15.20 -10.26 23.90
C ASP A 44 15.41 -10.32 22.38
N ALA A 45 15.53 -9.15 21.75
CA ALA A 45 15.31 -8.96 20.32
C ALA A 45 16.43 -9.51 19.45
N ASN A 46 16.26 -10.76 19.03
CA ASN A 46 16.98 -11.30 17.89
C ASN A 46 16.60 -10.50 16.62
N LYS A 47 17.60 -10.07 15.83
CA LYS A 47 17.43 -9.14 14.69
C LYS A 47 16.39 -9.61 13.66
N ALA A 48 16.28 -10.92 13.43
CA ALA A 48 15.30 -11.51 12.52
C ALA A 48 13.85 -11.37 13.00
N ILE A 49 13.61 -11.49 14.31
CA ILE A 49 12.27 -11.36 14.91
C ILE A 49 11.79 -9.91 14.77
N PHE A 50 12.68 -8.94 15.02
CA PHE A 50 12.37 -7.53 14.81
C PHE A 50 11.99 -7.24 13.36
N LEU A 51 12.79 -7.73 12.40
CA LEU A 51 12.52 -7.53 10.97
C LEU A 51 11.20 -8.18 10.53
N ASN A 52 10.84 -9.36 11.05
CA ASN A 52 9.55 -9.98 10.76
C ASN A 52 8.37 -9.14 11.25
N ILE A 53 8.48 -8.59 12.46
CA ILE A 53 7.47 -7.66 13.01
C ILE A 53 7.39 -6.39 12.17
N PHE A 54 8.54 -5.85 11.76
CA PHE A 54 8.64 -4.66 10.92
C PHE A 54 7.92 -4.86 9.58
N TYR A 55 8.19 -5.97 8.89
CA TYR A 55 7.46 -6.34 7.67
C TYR A 55 5.97 -6.52 7.90
N GLY A 56 5.60 -7.22 8.98
CA GLY A 56 4.22 -7.51 9.32
C GLY A 56 3.40 -6.23 9.46
N ILE A 57 3.85 -5.34 10.34
CA ILE A 57 3.16 -4.11 10.73
C ILE A 57 3.16 -3.09 9.60
N LEU A 58 4.31 -2.72 9.05
CA LEU A 58 4.36 -1.71 7.99
C LEU A 58 3.70 -2.19 6.69
N GLY A 59 3.88 -3.47 6.36
CA GLY A 59 3.23 -4.11 5.22
C GLY A 59 1.71 -4.15 5.38
N SER A 60 1.18 -4.49 6.54
CA SER A 60 -0.27 -4.47 6.77
C SER A 60 -0.84 -3.06 6.68
N HIS A 61 -0.20 -2.05 7.29
CA HIS A 61 -0.76 -0.70 7.27
C HIS A 61 -0.75 -0.05 5.92
N SER A 62 0.35 -0.18 5.18
CA SER A 62 0.42 0.35 3.83
C SER A 62 -0.72 -0.18 2.95
N ILE A 63 -1.04 -1.47 3.04
CA ILE A 63 -2.15 -2.09 2.28
C ILE A 63 -3.52 -1.63 2.79
N ILE A 64 -3.71 -1.49 4.11
CA ILE A 64 -4.95 -0.95 4.71
C ILE A 64 -5.19 0.48 4.24
N PHE A 65 -4.17 1.36 4.35
CA PHE A 65 -4.25 2.74 3.90
C PHE A 65 -4.53 2.83 2.40
N ILE A 66 -3.85 2.04 1.57
CA ILE A 66 -4.13 1.97 0.14
C ILE A 66 -5.60 1.62 -0.10
N THR A 67 -6.12 0.62 0.61
CA THR A 67 -7.50 0.18 0.42
C THR A 67 -8.47 1.28 0.82
N ILE A 68 -8.28 1.95 1.97
CA ILE A 68 -9.13 3.06 2.42
C ILE A 68 -9.11 4.20 1.40
N PHE A 69 -7.93 4.71 1.04
CA PHE A 69 -7.80 5.90 0.20
C PHE A 69 -8.00 5.64 -1.29
N ALA A 70 -7.90 4.39 -1.75
CA ALA A 70 -8.29 4.04 -3.11
C ALA A 70 -9.76 4.37 -3.40
N SER A 71 -10.63 4.39 -2.37
CA SER A 71 -12.02 4.82 -2.56
C SER A 71 -12.11 6.30 -2.94
N GLU A 72 -11.42 7.18 -2.21
CA GLU A 72 -11.42 8.63 -2.46
C GLU A 72 -10.78 8.97 -3.81
N ILE A 73 -9.74 8.25 -4.22
CA ILE A 73 -8.97 8.59 -5.43
C ILE A 73 -9.57 7.98 -6.68
N PHE A 74 -9.96 6.71 -6.67
CA PHE A 74 -10.40 6.03 -7.89
C PHE A 74 -11.93 5.91 -7.96
N LEU A 75 -12.58 5.58 -6.84
CA LEU A 75 -14.00 5.27 -6.86
C LEU A 75 -14.86 6.55 -6.88
N VAL A 76 -14.50 7.58 -6.09
CA VAL A 76 -15.21 8.87 -6.11
C VAL A 76 -15.01 9.58 -7.45
N GLU A 77 -13.79 9.65 -7.97
CA GLU A 77 -13.53 10.29 -9.26
C GLU A 77 -14.30 9.63 -10.41
N LYS A 78 -14.34 8.30 -10.43
CA LYS A 78 -15.10 7.54 -11.43
C LYS A 78 -16.61 7.77 -11.31
N ARG A 79 -17.15 7.81 -10.09
CA ARG A 79 -18.57 8.13 -9.84
C ARG A 79 -18.94 9.54 -10.29
N ASN A 80 -18.01 10.48 -10.14
CA ASN A 80 -18.19 11.88 -10.54
C ASN A 80 -17.95 12.09 -12.04
N GLY A 81 -17.67 11.03 -12.81
CA GLY A 81 -17.45 11.11 -14.26
C GLY A 81 -16.15 11.81 -14.65
N ILE A 82 -15.22 12.03 -13.72
CA ILE A 82 -13.95 12.73 -13.96
C ILE A 82 -13.07 11.96 -14.96
N ASP A 83 -13.24 10.64 -15.05
CA ASP A 83 -12.57 9.78 -16.03
C ASP A 83 -12.83 10.24 -17.48
N SER A 84 -14.04 10.73 -17.79
CA SER A 84 -14.39 11.25 -19.12
C SER A 84 -13.62 12.51 -19.48
N PHE A 85 -13.37 13.37 -18.49
CA PHE A 85 -12.54 14.57 -18.63
C PHE A 85 -11.05 14.22 -18.72
N LEU A 86 -10.58 13.23 -17.96
CA LEU A 86 -9.19 12.76 -18.04
C LEU A 86 -8.88 12.08 -19.38
N LEU A 87 -9.88 11.48 -20.03
CA LEU A 87 -9.79 10.91 -21.37
C LEU A 87 -9.71 11.95 -22.49
N SER A 88 -10.28 13.15 -22.28
CA SER A 88 -10.22 14.24 -23.27
C SER A 88 -8.92 15.03 -23.20
N MET A 89 -8.13 14.85 -22.14
CA MET A 89 -6.80 15.43 -22.04
C MET A 89 -5.83 14.78 -23.05
N PRO A 90 -4.85 15.54 -23.59
CA PRO A 90 -3.82 15.03 -24.48
C PRO A 90 -2.74 14.23 -23.72
N VAL A 91 -3.15 13.39 -22.77
CA VAL A 91 -2.28 12.64 -21.86
C VAL A 91 -2.62 11.17 -21.93
N LYS A 92 -1.60 10.31 -21.92
CA LYS A 92 -1.82 8.87 -21.86
C LYS A 92 -2.44 8.51 -20.50
N LEU A 93 -3.57 7.82 -20.52
CA LEU A 93 -4.27 7.40 -19.31
C LEU A 93 -3.39 6.58 -18.34
N PHE A 94 -2.43 5.84 -18.87
CA PHE A 94 -1.43 5.13 -18.06
C PHE A 94 -0.49 6.06 -17.27
N GLU A 95 -0.14 7.23 -17.82
CA GLU A 95 0.68 8.23 -17.10
C GLU A 95 -0.09 8.87 -15.94
N ILE A 96 -1.40 9.09 -16.14
CA ILE A 96 -2.32 9.56 -15.10
C ILE A 96 -2.40 8.52 -13.98
N LEU A 97 -2.65 7.25 -14.35
CA LEU A 97 -2.73 6.15 -13.40
C LEU A 97 -1.45 6.01 -12.58
N ILE A 98 -0.27 5.99 -13.23
CA ILE A 98 1.02 5.90 -12.52
C ILE A 98 1.18 7.06 -11.53
N GLY A 99 0.86 8.29 -11.92
CA GLY A 99 0.96 9.45 -11.04
C GLY A 99 0.10 9.29 -9.78
N LYS A 100 -1.16 8.88 -9.95
CA LYS A 100 -2.10 8.63 -8.84
C LYS A 100 -1.63 7.51 -7.92
N VAL A 101 -1.19 6.39 -8.50
CA VAL A 101 -0.67 5.22 -7.79
C VAL A 101 0.58 5.57 -6.99
N LEU A 102 1.49 6.35 -7.57
CA LEU A 102 2.69 6.83 -6.87
C LEU A 102 2.32 7.70 -5.67
N GLY A 103 1.40 8.65 -5.84
CA GLY A 103 0.92 9.49 -4.73
C GLY A 103 0.27 8.67 -3.62
N LEU A 104 -0.64 7.76 -3.98
CA LEU A 104 -1.34 6.87 -3.05
C LEU A 104 -0.38 5.96 -2.27
N SER A 105 0.53 5.28 -2.97
CA SER A 105 1.51 4.38 -2.35
C SER A 105 2.51 5.12 -1.47
N LEU A 106 2.97 6.30 -1.90
CA LEU A 106 3.91 7.12 -1.15
C LEU A 106 3.30 7.62 0.15
N ILE A 107 2.08 8.17 0.12
CA ILE A 107 1.41 8.61 1.35
C ILE A 107 1.13 7.43 2.27
N SER A 108 0.54 6.35 1.75
CA SER A 108 0.21 5.17 2.56
C SER A 108 1.45 4.60 3.25
N PHE A 109 2.58 4.58 2.54
CA PHE A 109 3.87 4.17 3.09
C PHE A 109 4.39 5.14 4.16
N LEU A 110 4.42 6.45 3.88
CA LEU A 110 4.87 7.45 4.86
C LEU A 110 3.99 7.45 6.12
N SER A 111 2.68 7.34 5.98
CA SER A 111 1.76 7.23 7.12
C SER A 111 2.05 6.00 7.95
N SER A 112 2.31 4.85 7.31
CA SER A 112 2.70 3.63 8.03
C SER A 112 4.01 3.82 8.82
N LEU A 113 5.01 4.49 8.24
CA LEU A 113 6.26 4.81 8.93
C LEU A 113 6.05 5.75 10.12
N VAL A 114 5.23 6.80 9.95
CA VAL A 114 4.92 7.75 11.02
C VAL A 114 4.22 7.04 12.18
N VAL A 115 3.21 6.22 11.88
CA VAL A 115 2.49 5.44 12.89
C VAL A 115 3.45 4.50 13.64
N PHE A 116 4.25 3.73 12.90
CA PHE A 116 5.22 2.82 13.51
C PHE A 116 6.23 3.56 14.40
N TYR A 117 6.76 4.69 13.92
CA TYR A 117 7.70 5.51 14.66
C TYR A 117 7.09 6.03 15.96
N ILE A 118 5.89 6.63 15.92
CA ILE A 118 5.22 7.16 17.11
C ILE A 118 4.99 6.05 18.14
N VAL A 119 4.52 4.89 17.73
CA VAL A 119 4.21 3.79 18.66
C VAL A 119 5.50 3.19 19.24
N SER A 120 6.57 3.11 18.45
CA SER A 120 7.85 2.58 18.91
C SER A 120 8.49 3.43 20.03
N LEU A 121 8.26 4.75 20.06
CA LEU A 121 8.77 5.64 21.12
C LEU A 121 8.30 5.25 22.53
N PHE A 122 7.17 4.55 22.65
CA PHE A 122 6.61 4.18 23.95
C PHE A 122 7.24 2.93 24.57
N LYS A 123 7.91 2.05 23.79
CA LYS A 123 8.40 0.75 24.32
C LYS A 123 9.60 0.13 23.62
N ILE A 124 10.00 0.59 22.44
CA ILE A 124 11.02 -0.08 21.62
C ILE A 124 12.16 0.90 21.40
N PRO A 125 13.36 0.69 21.97
CA PRO A 125 14.51 1.51 21.63
C PRO A 125 14.90 1.24 20.17
N LEU A 126 14.45 2.11 19.26
CA LEU A 126 14.81 2.11 17.83
C LEU A 126 16.28 2.48 17.57
N VAL A 127 17.08 2.67 18.62
CA VAL A 127 18.24 3.56 18.61
C VAL A 127 19.42 3.04 17.80
N ASN A 128 19.48 1.74 17.43
CA ASN A 128 20.62 1.16 16.69
C ASN A 128 20.27 0.41 15.39
N ILE A 129 19.12 0.69 14.75
CA ILE A 129 18.53 -0.21 13.75
C ILE A 129 18.67 0.26 12.29
N PHE A 130 19.31 1.41 12.02
CA PHE A 130 19.63 1.81 10.63
C PHE A 130 20.74 0.93 10.05
N ASN A 131 20.33 -0.23 9.55
CA ASN A 131 21.18 -1.23 8.92
C ASN A 131 20.70 -1.47 7.48
N PHE A 132 21.58 -1.97 6.62
CA PHE A 132 21.28 -2.19 5.19
C PHE A 132 20.02 -3.06 4.98
N ASP A 133 19.80 -4.03 5.86
CA ASP A 133 18.61 -4.92 5.83
C ASP A 133 17.29 -4.16 5.98
N ILE A 134 17.26 -3.09 6.78
CA ILE A 134 16.06 -2.27 6.96
C ILE A 134 15.79 -1.42 5.73
N LEU A 135 16.84 -0.93 5.08
CA LEU A 135 16.71 -0.22 3.80
C LEU A 135 16.09 -1.14 2.74
N ILE A 136 16.55 -2.39 2.67
CA ILE A 136 15.95 -3.40 1.77
C ILE A 136 14.49 -3.66 2.16
N ALA A 137 14.18 -3.79 3.45
CA ALA A 137 12.82 -4.02 3.91
C ALA A 137 11.87 -2.88 3.53
N ILE A 138 12.31 -1.63 3.72
CA ILE A 138 11.59 -0.43 3.30
C ILE A 138 11.30 -0.47 1.80
N LEU A 139 12.30 -0.75 0.98
CA LEU A 139 12.15 -0.85 -0.47
C LEU A 139 11.13 -1.93 -0.86
N ILE A 140 11.21 -3.10 -0.24
CA ILE A 140 10.31 -4.23 -0.49
C ILE A 140 8.87 -3.88 -0.15
N ILE A 141 8.63 -3.28 1.02
CA ILE A 141 7.28 -2.89 1.47
C ILE A 141 6.71 -1.82 0.53
N TYR A 142 7.52 -0.84 0.14
CA TYR A 142 7.12 0.17 -0.82
C TYR A 142 6.73 -0.43 -2.17
N LEU A 143 7.52 -1.37 -2.70
CA LEU A 143 7.20 -2.04 -3.97
C LEU A 143 5.91 -2.87 -3.88
N ILE A 144 5.69 -3.59 -2.77
CA ILE A 144 4.43 -4.32 -2.55
C ILE A 144 3.25 -3.35 -2.54
N SER A 145 3.39 -2.23 -1.83
CA SER A 145 2.38 -1.16 -1.75
C SER A 145 2.07 -0.59 -3.13
N PHE A 146 3.10 -0.33 -3.93
CA PHE A 146 2.99 0.20 -5.28
C PHE A 146 2.27 -0.76 -6.25
N PHE A 147 2.64 -2.05 -6.26
CA PHE A 147 1.97 -3.02 -7.15
C PHE A 147 0.54 -3.30 -6.71
N TYR A 148 0.27 -3.30 -5.41
CA TYR A 148 -1.09 -3.45 -4.89
C TYR A 148 -1.99 -2.26 -5.30
N SER A 149 -1.49 -1.03 -5.17
CA SER A 149 -2.23 0.16 -5.62
C SER A 149 -2.42 0.20 -7.14
N LEU A 150 -1.46 -0.30 -7.93
CA LEU A 150 -1.63 -0.47 -9.39
C LEU A 150 -2.78 -1.43 -9.72
N ILE A 151 -2.83 -2.59 -9.06
CA ILE A 151 -3.87 -3.60 -9.27
C ILE A 151 -5.25 -3.00 -8.98
N ILE A 152 -5.42 -2.38 -7.81
CA ILE A 152 -6.69 -1.74 -7.44
C ILE A 152 -7.07 -0.63 -8.42
N GLY A 153 -6.13 0.27 -8.72
CA GLY A 153 -6.36 1.40 -9.61
C GLY A 153 -6.81 0.96 -11.00
N MET A 154 -6.10 0.00 -11.61
CA MET A 154 -6.48 -0.56 -12.91
C MET A 154 -7.86 -1.21 -12.88
N SER A 155 -8.15 -2.01 -11.85
CA SER A 155 -9.42 -2.73 -11.74
C SER A 155 -10.61 -1.79 -11.55
N ILE A 156 -10.48 -0.74 -10.73
CA ILE A 156 -11.55 0.26 -10.54
C ILE A 156 -11.77 1.05 -11.84
N CYS A 157 -10.68 1.53 -12.46
CA CYS A 157 -10.77 2.34 -13.68
C CYS A 157 -11.42 1.59 -14.86
N VAL A 158 -11.29 0.26 -14.97
CA VAL A 158 -11.89 -0.53 -16.07
C VAL A 158 -13.29 -1.08 -15.73
N SER A 159 -13.69 -1.10 -14.46
CA SER A 159 -14.95 -1.74 -14.05
C SER A 159 -16.20 -0.91 -14.36
N LYS A 160 -17.24 -1.51 -14.93
CA LYS A 160 -18.57 -0.87 -15.06
C LYS A 160 -19.22 -0.61 -13.69
N ASN A 161 -18.94 -1.47 -12.71
CA ASN A 161 -19.43 -1.38 -11.34
C ASN A 161 -18.24 -1.19 -10.38
N PRO A 162 -17.66 0.02 -10.28
CA PRO A 162 -16.46 0.26 -9.46
C PRO A 162 -16.69 -0.04 -7.98
N THR A 163 -17.91 0.12 -7.48
CA THR A 163 -18.28 -0.19 -6.09
C THR A 163 -18.10 -1.67 -5.75
N MET A 164 -18.55 -2.58 -6.62
CA MET A 164 -18.43 -4.02 -6.38
C MET A 164 -16.96 -4.46 -6.39
N VAL A 165 -16.16 -3.89 -7.29
CA VAL A 165 -14.72 -4.16 -7.36
C VAL A 165 -14.01 -3.69 -6.10
N TYR A 166 -14.34 -2.49 -5.62
CA TYR A 166 -13.80 -1.99 -4.35
C TYR A 166 -14.16 -2.89 -3.16
N VAL A 167 -15.40 -3.36 -3.08
CA VAL A 167 -15.85 -4.32 -2.04
C VAL A 167 -15.07 -5.63 -2.12
N VAL A 168 -14.85 -6.16 -3.33
CA VAL A 168 -14.03 -7.37 -3.52
C VAL A 168 -12.60 -7.15 -3.01
N PHE A 169 -11.96 -6.02 -3.31
CA PHE A 169 -10.63 -5.70 -2.77
C PHE A 169 -10.62 -5.51 -1.25
N PHE A 170 -11.69 -4.96 -0.68
CA PHE A 170 -11.84 -4.88 0.77
C PHE A 170 -11.89 -6.27 1.42
N PHE A 171 -12.54 -7.26 0.81
CA PHE A 171 -12.47 -8.65 1.28
C PHE A 171 -11.12 -9.32 0.98
N LEU A 172 -10.51 -9.01 -0.15
CA LEU A 172 -9.18 -9.50 -0.55
C LEU A 172 -8.08 -9.02 0.40
N LEU A 173 -8.29 -7.87 1.07
CA LEU A 173 -7.44 -7.35 2.14
C LEU A 173 -7.15 -8.44 3.18
N SER A 174 -8.18 -9.19 3.61
CA SER A 174 -8.05 -10.26 4.60
C SER A 174 -7.10 -11.38 4.15
N PHE A 175 -7.06 -11.67 2.84
CA PHE A 175 -6.13 -12.64 2.28
C PHE A 175 -4.72 -12.07 2.22
N LEU A 176 -4.57 -10.81 1.83
CA LEU A 176 -3.28 -10.12 1.79
C LEU A 176 -2.66 -9.98 3.19
N MET A 177 -3.47 -9.73 4.21
CA MET A 177 -3.02 -9.69 5.60
C MET A 177 -2.38 -11.02 6.06
N LYS A 178 -2.81 -12.16 5.51
CA LYS A 178 -2.15 -13.45 5.80
C LYS A 178 -0.72 -13.51 5.27
N PHE A 179 -0.38 -12.78 4.20
CA PHE A 179 1.00 -12.69 3.74
C PHE A 179 1.91 -11.94 4.72
N PHE A 180 1.36 -11.13 5.61
CA PHE A 180 2.09 -10.35 6.62
C PHE A 180 1.98 -10.95 8.02
N LYS A 181 1.54 -12.20 8.13
CA LYS A 181 1.40 -12.89 9.41
C LYS A 181 2.76 -12.94 10.12
N ILE A 182 2.82 -12.31 11.29
CA ILE A 182 3.98 -12.36 12.20
C ILE A 182 4.03 -13.77 12.77
N ASP A 183 5.12 -14.47 12.50
CA ASP A 183 5.26 -15.86 12.86
C ASP A 183 6.38 -16.00 13.89
N LYS A 184 5.98 -16.34 15.13
CA LYS A 184 6.82 -16.28 16.34
C LYS A 184 7.89 -17.38 16.37
N ASN A 185 7.74 -18.40 15.53
CA ASN A 185 8.66 -19.53 15.42
C ASN A 185 9.68 -19.34 14.28
N TYR A 186 9.78 -18.15 13.67
CA TYR A 186 10.80 -17.87 12.66
C TYR A 186 12.20 -17.84 13.28
N SER A 187 12.85 -19.00 13.29
CA SER A 187 14.29 -19.18 13.50
C SER A 187 15.08 -19.09 12.19
N GLN A 188 14.46 -18.65 11.09
CA GLN A 188 15.10 -18.63 9.77
C GLN A 188 15.97 -17.40 9.55
N ASP A 189 17.06 -17.62 8.80
CA ASP A 189 18.01 -16.61 8.36
C ASP A 189 17.33 -15.39 7.71
N LEU A 190 17.84 -14.20 8.02
CA LEU A 190 17.41 -12.90 7.47
C LEU A 190 17.23 -12.94 5.94
N TYR A 191 18.10 -13.67 5.26
CA TYR A 191 18.09 -13.85 3.81
C TYR A 191 16.79 -14.49 3.29
N PHE A 192 16.28 -15.51 4.01
CA PHE A 192 15.04 -16.19 3.63
C PHE A 192 13.82 -15.28 3.79
N LEU A 193 13.83 -14.38 4.78
CA LEU A 193 12.79 -13.38 4.99
C LEU A 193 12.73 -12.37 3.84
N HIS A 194 13.89 -11.92 3.33
CA HIS A 194 13.93 -11.06 2.14
C HIS A 194 13.42 -11.79 0.90
N ILE A 195 13.88 -13.03 0.67
CA ILE A 195 13.47 -13.82 -0.51
C ILE A 195 11.96 -14.06 -0.55
N THR A 196 11.37 -14.48 0.57
CA THR A 196 9.92 -14.73 0.64
C THR A 196 9.10 -13.49 0.31
N ASN A 197 9.56 -12.30 0.72
CA ASN A 197 8.89 -11.05 0.37
C ASN A 197 9.17 -10.60 -1.08
N ILE A 198 10.35 -10.90 -1.64
CA ILE A 198 10.63 -10.68 -3.07
C ILE A 198 9.70 -11.53 -3.94
N TYR A 199 9.43 -12.78 -3.58
CA TYR A 199 8.46 -13.61 -4.29
C TYR A 199 7.05 -12.99 -4.31
N LYS A 200 6.62 -12.35 -3.20
CA LYS A 200 5.35 -11.63 -3.16
C LYS A 200 5.32 -10.46 -4.15
N ILE A 201 6.43 -9.72 -4.27
CA ILE A 201 6.57 -8.65 -5.27
C ILE A 201 6.43 -9.22 -6.69
N ILE A 202 7.11 -10.32 -6.99
CA ILE A 202 7.05 -10.96 -8.32
C ILE A 202 5.61 -11.38 -8.64
N ILE A 203 4.90 -12.00 -7.69
CA ILE A 203 3.50 -12.39 -7.87
C ILE A 203 2.63 -11.16 -8.17
N LEU A 204 2.74 -10.11 -7.36
CA LEU A 204 1.96 -8.88 -7.55
C LEU A 204 2.30 -8.19 -8.88
N PHE A 205 3.56 -8.18 -9.27
CA PHE A 205 4.02 -7.66 -10.56
C PHE A 205 3.38 -8.43 -11.72
N VAL A 206 3.44 -9.76 -11.69
CA VAL A 206 2.82 -10.61 -12.73
C VAL A 206 1.31 -10.38 -12.79
N PHE A 207 0.63 -10.31 -11.65
CA PHE A 207 -0.80 -9.98 -11.61
C PHE A 207 -1.10 -8.60 -12.21
N SER A 208 -0.28 -7.58 -11.89
CA SER A 208 -0.42 -6.24 -12.45
C SER A 208 -0.26 -6.24 -13.98
N LEU A 209 0.70 -7.01 -14.53
CA LEU A 209 0.90 -7.16 -15.97
C LEU A 209 -0.27 -7.88 -16.64
N ILE A 210 -0.81 -8.92 -16.00
CA ILE A 210 -1.98 -9.65 -16.50
C ILE A 210 -3.18 -8.72 -16.57
N ILE A 211 -3.46 -7.97 -15.50
CA ILE A 211 -4.55 -6.98 -15.45
C ILE A 211 -4.33 -5.90 -16.51
N TYR A 212 -3.12 -5.37 -16.63
CA TYR A 212 -2.78 -4.39 -17.65
C TYR A 212 -3.07 -4.92 -19.06
N LYS A 213 -2.61 -6.14 -19.39
CA LYS A 213 -2.78 -6.74 -20.71
C LYS A 213 -4.22 -7.14 -21.02
N LEU A 214 -4.96 -7.66 -20.05
CA LEU A 214 -6.33 -8.16 -20.23
C LEU A 214 -7.41 -7.07 -20.14
N LEU A 215 -7.22 -6.10 -19.25
CA LEU A 215 -8.24 -5.12 -18.89
C LEU A 215 -7.91 -3.72 -19.42
N PHE A 216 -6.64 -3.34 -19.45
CA PHE A 216 -6.20 -1.99 -19.81
C PHE A 216 -5.93 -1.83 -21.32
N ASN A 217 -6.84 -2.33 -22.16
CA ASN A 217 -6.80 -2.13 -23.60
C ASN A 217 -7.77 -1.01 -24.02
N LYS A 218 -7.32 -0.09 -24.88
CA LYS A 218 -7.97 1.21 -25.18
C LYS A 218 -9.45 1.09 -25.60
N LYS A 219 -9.84 -0.04 -26.23
CA LYS A 219 -11.23 -0.33 -26.63
C LYS A 219 -12.18 -0.50 -25.44
N ARG A 220 -11.78 -1.21 -24.37
CA ARG A 220 -12.65 -1.46 -23.22
C ARG A 220 -12.85 -0.26 -22.33
N PHE A 221 -11.86 0.64 -22.26
CA PHE A 221 -11.95 1.87 -21.48
C PHE A 221 -13.00 2.85 -22.04
N LEU A 222 -13.30 2.76 -23.34
CA LEU A 222 -14.34 3.57 -23.99
C LEU A 222 -15.73 2.91 -23.93
N GLU A 223 -15.80 1.62 -23.60
CA GLU A 223 -17.04 0.82 -23.52
C GLU A 223 -17.52 0.56 -22.07
N SER A 224 -16.72 0.98 -21.08
CA SER A 224 -16.99 0.85 -19.63
C SER A 224 -17.56 2.13 -19.04
#